data_AF-A0A1J4JBN8-F1
#
_entry.id   AF-A0A1J4JBN8-F1
#
_cell.length_a   1.000
_cell.length_b   1.000
_cell.length_c   1.000
_cell.angle_alpha   90.00
_cell.angle_beta   90.00
_cell.angle_gamma   90.00
#
_symmetry.space_group_name_H-M   'P 1'
#
loop_
_entity.id
_entity.type
_entity.pdbx_description
1 polymer ?
#
loop_
_entity_poly.entity_id
_entity_poly.type
_entity_poly.pdbx_seq_one_letter_code
_entity_poly.pdbx_strand_id
1 'polypeptide(L)'
;MHFRILNNIPLLIFLYIYAKHVQKQKITELSYNHHKIITELSHNHHKIHPQIPIHVVASACDIIKKQKFTPYFNISGKILKATVEQCDPAYLKCDAYEASSMISYIIKNYEKLPKKIIFIHAHDLAGSQYPRNITGQVSTLVETDYFKKNEYGDVFPHKINRPIYNCTVNCTYPKKIPLYREDMVEMFAHVINGTKFMDTYLKTISGCKGHVSVTRSSTFFVTSNRLLKYPKKDYERFLDNIHNYIMARGGTKRQSYRVSEAIERSWQLLFGEKCGGDVFPPSLGKMNVVWCC
;
A
#
# COMPACT_ATOMS: atom_id res chain seq x y z
N MET A 1 3.23 -91.08 -2.74
CA MET A 1 2.31 -89.94 -2.94
C MET A 1 2.85 -88.75 -2.16
N HIS A 2 3.68 -87.89 -2.75
CA HIS A 2 3.91 -86.51 -2.29
C HIS A 2 4.43 -85.70 -3.49
N PHE A 3 3.71 -84.63 -3.78
CA PHE A 3 3.61 -83.97 -5.07
C PHE A 3 4.63 -82.84 -5.21
N ARG A 4 5.07 -82.66 -6.45
CA ARG A 4 5.95 -81.61 -6.97
C ARG A 4 5.47 -80.20 -6.58
N ILE A 5 6.16 -79.51 -5.68
CA ILE A 5 5.98 -78.06 -5.43
C ILE A 5 7.13 -77.22 -6.01
N LEU A 6 8.23 -77.83 -6.47
CA LEU A 6 9.46 -77.10 -6.80
C LEU A 6 9.55 -76.51 -8.23
N ASN A 7 8.60 -76.77 -9.14
CA ASN A 7 8.73 -76.34 -10.54
C ASN A 7 8.07 -74.98 -10.91
N ASN A 8 7.38 -74.30 -9.98
CA ASN A 8 6.66 -73.04 -10.29
C ASN A 8 7.20 -71.78 -9.59
N ILE A 9 8.24 -71.92 -8.75
CA ILE A 9 8.88 -70.79 -8.07
C ILE A 9 9.50 -69.76 -9.05
N PRO A 10 10.14 -70.17 -10.18
CA PRO A 10 10.73 -69.20 -11.11
C PRO A 10 9.70 -68.30 -11.80
N LEU A 11 8.53 -68.84 -12.14
CA LEU A 11 7.48 -68.11 -12.87
C LEU A 11 6.79 -67.06 -11.98
N LEU A 12 6.52 -67.39 -10.72
CA LEU A 12 5.91 -66.47 -9.75
C LEU A 12 6.84 -65.30 -9.41
N ILE A 13 8.15 -65.55 -9.29
CA ILE A 13 9.15 -64.49 -9.07
C ILE A 13 9.22 -63.57 -10.31
N PHE A 14 9.20 -64.13 -11.52
CA PHE A 14 9.24 -63.36 -12.76
C PHE A 14 7.99 -62.47 -12.92
N LEU A 15 6.80 -63.00 -12.65
CA LEU A 15 5.55 -62.25 -12.68
C LEU A 15 5.53 -61.13 -11.63
N TYR A 16 6.07 -61.37 -10.43
CA TYR A 16 6.18 -60.33 -9.39
C TYR A 16 7.13 -59.20 -9.78
N ILE A 17 8.30 -59.53 -10.35
CA ILE A 17 9.28 -58.53 -10.84
C ILE A 17 8.67 -57.73 -11.99
N TYR A 18 8.00 -58.39 -12.95
CA TYR A 18 7.34 -57.73 -14.07
C TYR A 18 6.21 -56.80 -13.60
N ALA A 19 5.37 -57.25 -12.68
CA ALA A 19 4.29 -56.43 -12.09
C ALA A 19 4.86 -55.19 -11.38
N LYS A 20 5.95 -55.32 -10.61
CA LYS A 20 6.64 -54.18 -9.99
C LYS A 20 7.24 -53.22 -11.02
N HIS A 21 7.79 -53.75 -12.12
CA HIS A 21 8.35 -52.92 -13.19
C HIS A 21 7.26 -52.11 -13.90
N VAL A 22 6.15 -52.73 -14.26
CA VAL A 22 4.98 -52.07 -14.88
C VAL A 22 4.37 -51.03 -13.95
N GLN A 23 4.24 -51.34 -12.65
CA GLN A 23 3.75 -50.38 -11.65
C GLN A 23 4.68 -49.17 -11.51
N LYS A 24 6.00 -49.40 -11.50
CA LYS A 24 7.00 -48.31 -11.46
C LYS A 24 6.93 -47.43 -12.71
N GLN A 25 6.77 -48.02 -13.90
CA GLN A 25 6.62 -47.26 -15.15
C GLN A 25 5.35 -46.40 -15.15
N LYS A 26 4.20 -46.96 -14.76
CA LYS A 26 2.93 -46.21 -14.65
C LYS A 26 3.02 -45.04 -13.66
N ILE A 27 3.66 -45.23 -12.51
CA ILE A 27 3.88 -44.16 -11.52
C ILE A 27 4.79 -43.06 -12.10
N THR A 28 5.81 -43.44 -12.85
CA THR A 28 6.75 -42.49 -13.47
C THR A 28 6.06 -41.66 -14.56
N GLU A 29 5.21 -42.29 -15.37
CA GLU A 29 4.42 -41.63 -16.41
C GLU A 29 3.35 -40.69 -15.83
N LEU A 30 2.65 -41.11 -14.77
CA LEU A 30 1.72 -40.26 -14.02
C LEU A 30 2.41 -39.05 -13.37
N SER A 31 3.62 -39.26 -12.83
CA SER A 31 4.44 -38.18 -12.26
C SER A 31 4.88 -37.17 -13.32
N TYR A 32 5.34 -37.66 -14.47
CA TYR A 32 5.74 -36.81 -15.60
C TYR A 32 4.57 -35.99 -16.15
N ASN A 33 3.41 -36.62 -16.34
CA ASN A 33 2.21 -35.93 -16.83
C ASN A 33 1.70 -34.90 -15.83
N HIS A 34 1.71 -35.19 -14.52
CA HIS A 34 1.39 -34.18 -13.50
C HIS A 34 2.38 -33.02 -13.51
N HIS A 35 3.68 -33.30 -13.62
CA HIS A 35 4.70 -32.26 -13.66
C HIS A 35 4.57 -31.37 -14.90
N LYS A 36 4.26 -31.96 -16.06
CA LYS A 36 3.99 -31.23 -17.30
C LYS A 36 2.76 -30.33 -17.18
N ILE A 37 1.65 -30.84 -16.67
CA ILE A 37 0.41 -30.05 -16.45
C ILE A 37 0.66 -28.90 -15.47
N ILE A 38 1.35 -29.15 -14.35
CA ILE A 38 1.70 -28.10 -13.38
C ILE A 38 2.60 -27.03 -14.01
N THR A 39 3.56 -27.45 -14.84
CA THR A 39 4.48 -26.54 -15.52
C THR A 39 3.79 -25.73 -16.61
N GLU A 40 2.88 -26.33 -17.38
CA GLU A 40 2.06 -25.63 -18.38
C GLU A 40 1.07 -24.65 -17.72
N LEU A 41 0.44 -25.03 -16.61
CA LEU A 41 -0.41 -24.13 -15.82
C LEU A 41 0.39 -22.96 -15.23
N SER A 42 1.58 -23.23 -14.70
CA SER A 42 2.52 -22.21 -14.21
C SER A 42 2.97 -21.26 -15.34
N HIS A 43 3.34 -21.80 -16.50
CA HIS A 43 3.76 -21.00 -17.67
C HIS A 43 2.63 -20.16 -18.26
N ASN A 44 1.40 -20.69 -18.31
CA ASN A 44 0.25 -19.94 -18.80
C ASN A 44 -0.20 -18.85 -17.81
N HIS A 45 -0.03 -19.05 -16.50
CA HIS A 45 -0.26 -17.98 -15.51
C HIS A 45 0.76 -16.83 -15.62
N HIS A 46 2.00 -17.11 -16.00
CA HIS A 46 3.03 -16.08 -16.13
C HIS A 46 2.99 -15.28 -17.44
N LYS A 47 2.23 -15.71 -18.46
CA LYS A 47 2.32 -15.13 -19.82
C LYS A 47 1.40 -13.93 -20.11
N ILE A 48 0.43 -13.58 -19.26
CA ILE A 48 -0.52 -12.49 -19.58
C ILE A 48 -0.79 -11.61 -18.35
N HIS A 49 0.24 -10.95 -17.84
CA HIS A 49 0.02 -9.73 -17.06
C HIS A 49 0.86 -8.60 -17.64
N PRO A 50 0.25 -7.58 -18.27
CA PRO A 50 0.98 -6.37 -18.61
C PRO A 50 1.61 -5.85 -17.33
N GLN A 51 2.94 -5.92 -17.25
CA GLN A 51 3.68 -5.42 -16.10
C GLN A 51 3.53 -3.90 -16.11
N ILE A 52 2.58 -3.40 -15.33
CA ILE A 52 2.49 -1.97 -15.04
C ILE A 52 3.85 -1.59 -14.45
N PRO A 53 4.59 -0.62 -15.00
CA PRO A 53 5.82 -0.16 -14.38
C PRO A 53 5.47 0.43 -13.01
N ILE A 54 5.78 -0.30 -11.95
CA ILE A 54 5.51 0.07 -10.56
C ILE A 54 6.72 0.79 -10.03
N HIS A 55 6.50 1.90 -9.32
CA HIS A 55 7.55 2.58 -8.59
C HIS A 55 7.19 2.60 -7.11
N VAL A 56 8.14 2.28 -6.23
CA VAL A 56 7.94 2.34 -4.78
C VAL A 56 8.76 3.50 -4.23
N VAL A 57 8.12 4.34 -3.43
CA VAL A 57 8.76 5.45 -2.71
C VAL A 57 8.57 5.18 -1.23
N ALA A 58 9.67 4.93 -0.51
CA ALA A 58 9.66 4.74 0.92
C ALA A 58 10.09 6.03 1.62
N SER A 59 9.22 6.56 2.49
CA SER A 59 9.46 7.80 3.23
C SER A 59 9.49 7.55 4.74
N ALA A 60 10.50 8.06 5.43
CA ALA A 60 10.61 8.04 6.90
C ALA A 60 11.71 9.00 7.37
N CYS A 61 11.58 9.50 8.60
CA CYS A 61 12.58 10.43 9.15
C CYS A 61 13.85 9.74 9.70
N ASP A 62 13.80 8.42 9.97
CA ASP A 62 14.95 7.66 10.49
C ASP A 62 15.28 6.38 9.70
N ILE A 63 15.04 6.34 8.37
CA ILE A 63 15.25 5.12 7.56
C ILE A 63 16.66 4.54 7.74
N ILE A 64 17.69 5.39 7.69
CA ILE A 64 19.09 4.96 7.74
C ILE A 64 19.54 4.57 9.16
N LYS A 65 18.91 5.13 10.19
CA LYS A 65 19.32 4.91 11.60
C LYS A 65 18.70 3.66 12.21
N LYS A 66 17.54 3.22 11.71
CA LYS A 66 16.84 2.03 12.20
C LYS A 66 17.06 0.90 11.20
N GLN A 67 17.94 -0.05 11.53
CA GLN A 67 18.38 -1.22 10.72
C GLN A 67 17.26 -2.18 10.23
N LYS A 68 15.99 -1.77 10.21
CA LYS A 68 14.81 -2.61 9.94
C LYS A 68 14.19 -2.39 8.56
N PHE A 69 14.60 -1.37 7.80
CA PHE A 69 14.09 -1.12 6.45
C PHE A 69 15.06 -1.63 5.39
N THR A 70 14.57 -2.44 4.45
CA THR A 70 15.28 -2.78 3.22
C THR A 70 14.52 -2.19 2.04
N PRO A 71 15.18 -1.43 1.14
CA PRO A 71 14.51 -0.81 -0.01
C PRO A 71 14.19 -1.82 -1.13
N TYR A 72 14.24 -3.12 -0.87
CA TYR A 72 14.13 -4.15 -1.89
C TYR A 72 12.82 -4.90 -1.77
N PHE A 73 12.05 -4.89 -2.86
CA PHE A 73 10.74 -5.52 -2.96
C PHE A 73 10.80 -6.63 -3.99
N ASN A 74 10.48 -7.86 -3.61
CA ASN A 74 10.34 -8.97 -4.54
C ASN A 74 8.92 -9.01 -5.09
N ILE A 75 8.76 -8.57 -6.34
CA ILE A 75 7.48 -8.54 -7.04
C ILE A 75 7.56 -9.58 -8.16
N SER A 76 6.84 -10.69 -7.99
CA SER A 76 6.73 -11.75 -9.01
C SER A 76 8.10 -12.23 -9.54
N GLY A 77 9.08 -12.39 -8.63
CA GLY A 77 10.43 -12.85 -8.94
C GLY A 77 11.40 -11.75 -9.38
N LYS A 78 10.95 -10.50 -9.53
CA LYS A 78 11.80 -9.35 -9.84
C LYS A 78 12.08 -8.53 -8.59
N ILE A 79 13.36 -8.25 -8.34
CA ILE A 79 13.77 -7.34 -7.27
C ILE A 79 13.64 -5.90 -7.75
N LEU A 80 12.71 -5.17 -7.14
CA LEU A 80 12.53 -3.75 -7.31
C LEU A 80 13.21 -3.00 -6.16
N LYS A 81 14.08 -2.05 -6.51
CA LYS A 81 14.66 -1.13 -5.53
C LYS A 81 13.77 0.12 -5.42
N ALA A 82 13.25 0.37 -4.23
CA ALA A 82 12.48 1.57 -3.92
C ALA A 82 13.37 2.82 -3.89
N THR A 83 12.80 3.95 -4.28
CA THR A 83 13.37 5.27 -3.98
C THR A 83 13.16 5.55 -2.50
N VAL A 84 14.20 6.03 -1.83
CA VAL A 84 14.19 6.35 -0.41
C VAL A 84 14.18 7.86 -0.26
N GLU A 85 13.12 8.40 0.33
CA GLU A 85 12.94 9.83 0.60
C GLU A 85 12.99 10.06 2.11
N GLN A 86 14.12 10.55 2.59
CA GLN A 86 14.35 10.75 4.01
C GLN A 86 13.99 12.19 4.41
N CYS A 87 13.31 12.35 5.55
CA CYS A 87 13.08 13.68 6.10
C CYS A 87 14.42 14.35 6.41
N ASP A 88 14.53 15.64 6.13
CA ASP A 88 15.70 16.40 6.54
C ASP A 88 15.65 16.65 8.07
N PRO A 89 16.63 16.15 8.85
CA PRO A 89 16.66 16.33 10.29
C PRO A 89 16.64 17.80 10.74
N ALA A 90 17.14 18.72 9.90
CA ALA A 90 17.15 20.15 10.20
C ALA A 90 15.75 20.76 10.19
N TYR A 91 14.83 20.21 9.38
CA TYR A 91 13.50 20.77 9.18
C TYR A 91 12.39 20.04 9.96
N LEU A 92 12.68 19.03 10.79
CA LEU A 92 11.66 18.29 11.56
C LEU A 92 10.76 19.14 12.48
N LYS A 93 11.15 20.40 12.74
CA LYS A 93 10.37 21.35 13.53
C LYS A 93 9.36 22.15 12.71
N CYS A 94 9.55 22.24 11.40
CA CYS A 94 8.75 23.04 10.48
C CYS A 94 8.24 22.26 9.28
N ASP A 95 8.69 21.02 9.08
CA ASP A 95 8.38 20.19 7.93
C ASP A 95 7.65 18.95 8.39
N ALA A 96 6.48 18.66 7.80
CA ALA A 96 5.53 17.65 8.24
C ALA A 96 5.99 16.21 7.96
N TYR A 97 7.17 15.85 8.48
CA TYR A 97 7.75 14.51 8.46
C TYR A 97 7.61 13.83 7.08
N GLU A 98 7.11 12.61 7.03
CA GLU A 98 7.00 11.82 5.81
C GLU A 98 6.06 12.43 4.77
N ALA A 99 5.00 13.12 5.20
CA ALA A 99 4.08 13.77 4.27
C ALA A 99 4.82 14.80 3.40
N SER A 100 5.65 15.64 4.00
CA SER A 100 6.46 16.61 3.25
C SER A 100 7.47 15.96 2.32
N SER A 101 8.12 14.86 2.73
CA SER A 101 9.02 14.09 1.87
C SER A 101 8.30 13.53 0.64
N MET A 102 7.07 13.04 0.81
CA MET A 102 6.24 12.55 -0.30
C MET A 102 5.83 13.69 -1.25
N ILE A 103 5.44 14.87 -0.74
CA ILE A 103 5.17 16.05 -1.57
C ILE A 103 6.42 16.47 -2.34
N SER A 104 7.57 16.54 -1.65
CA SER A 104 8.85 16.94 -2.24
C SER A 104 9.25 15.99 -3.37
N TYR A 105 9.04 14.68 -3.20
CA TYR A 105 9.22 13.71 -4.28
C TYR A 105 8.35 14.03 -5.49
N ILE A 106 7.06 14.33 -5.28
CA ILE A 106 6.13 14.66 -6.36
C ILE A 106 6.61 15.93 -7.10
N ILE A 107 6.99 16.98 -6.38
CA ILE A 107 7.50 18.24 -6.96
C ILE A 107 8.77 17.97 -7.78
N LYS A 108 9.76 17.28 -7.21
CA LYS A 108 11.06 16.98 -7.85
C LYS A 108 10.92 16.14 -9.13
N ASN A 109 9.93 15.26 -9.16
CA ASN A 109 9.74 14.32 -10.27
C ASN A 109 8.52 14.64 -11.14
N TYR A 110 7.89 15.80 -10.96
CA TYR A 110 6.58 16.12 -11.54
C TYR A 110 6.50 15.84 -13.06
N GLU A 111 7.49 16.31 -13.82
CA GLU A 111 7.57 16.14 -15.28
C GLU A 111 7.84 14.70 -15.74
N LYS A 112 8.25 13.82 -14.82
CA LYS A 112 8.67 12.44 -15.10
C LYS A 112 8.07 11.44 -14.11
N LEU A 113 6.88 11.73 -13.60
CA LEU A 113 6.22 10.87 -12.61
C LEU A 113 6.00 9.47 -13.20
N PRO A 114 6.40 8.40 -12.47
CA PRO A 114 6.07 7.04 -12.86
C PRO A 114 4.57 6.85 -13.03
N LYS A 115 4.15 6.00 -13.98
CA LYS A 115 2.74 5.73 -14.28
C LYS A 115 1.93 5.38 -13.02
N LYS A 116 2.54 4.60 -12.12
CA LYS A 116 1.93 4.20 -10.85
C LYS A 116 2.97 4.10 -9.75
N ILE A 117 2.65 4.74 -8.62
CA ILE A 117 3.55 4.91 -7.49
C ILE A 117 2.89 4.29 -6.26
N ILE A 118 3.68 3.58 -5.46
CA ILE A 118 3.30 3.10 -4.13
C ILE A 118 4.14 3.90 -3.12
N PHE A 119 3.48 4.75 -2.34
CA PHE A 119 4.10 5.47 -1.23
C PHE A 119 3.99 4.61 0.03
N ILE A 120 5.14 4.30 0.63
CA ILE A 120 5.29 3.48 1.84
C ILE A 120 5.79 4.36 2.97
N HIS A 121 5.08 4.36 4.10
CA HIS A 121 5.56 4.93 5.36
C HIS A 121 6.54 3.94 6.00
N ALA A 122 7.84 4.21 5.93
CA ALA A 122 8.86 3.20 6.26
C ALA A 122 8.95 2.87 7.77
N HIS A 123 8.27 3.62 8.64
CA HIS A 123 8.11 3.24 10.04
C HIS A 123 7.10 2.10 10.26
N ASP A 124 6.29 1.76 9.23
CA ASP A 124 5.37 0.62 9.25
C ASP A 124 6.09 -0.74 9.47
N LEU A 125 7.42 -0.81 9.33
CA LEU A 125 8.18 -2.03 9.61
C LEU A 125 8.54 -2.24 11.09
N ALA A 126 8.33 -1.23 11.95
CA ALA A 126 9.03 -1.15 13.23
C ALA A 126 8.17 -1.33 14.49
N GLY A 127 6.87 -1.66 14.38
CA GLY A 127 5.98 -1.80 15.56
C GLY A 127 4.91 -2.88 15.43
N SER A 128 4.37 -3.35 16.57
CA SER A 128 3.27 -4.31 16.63
C SER A 128 1.96 -3.80 16.02
N GLN A 129 1.85 -2.48 15.88
CA GLN A 129 0.68 -1.77 15.37
C GLN A 129 0.65 -1.62 13.85
N TYR A 130 1.72 -2.04 13.18
CA TYR A 130 1.95 -1.80 11.76
C TYR A 130 2.02 -3.13 10.97
N PRO A 131 1.72 -3.08 9.65
CA PRO A 131 1.67 -4.27 8.81
C PRO A 131 3.00 -5.01 8.77
N ARG A 132 2.97 -6.32 9.08
CA ARG A 132 4.12 -7.21 8.92
C ARG A 132 4.24 -7.67 7.46
N ASN A 133 5.45 -8.06 7.05
CA ASN A 133 5.70 -8.58 5.69
C ASN A 133 5.22 -7.61 4.58
N ILE A 134 5.64 -6.34 4.66
CA ILE A 134 5.26 -5.32 3.68
C ILE A 134 5.62 -5.77 2.25
N THR A 135 6.80 -6.35 2.04
CA THR A 135 7.22 -6.84 0.73
C THR A 135 6.25 -7.87 0.16
N GLY A 136 5.84 -8.86 0.96
CA GLY A 136 4.84 -9.84 0.53
C GLY A 136 3.48 -9.21 0.24
N GLN A 137 3.03 -8.26 1.06
CA GLN A 137 1.76 -7.56 0.84
C GLN A 137 1.77 -6.71 -0.43
N VAL A 138 2.86 -5.99 -0.70
CA VAL A 138 3.04 -5.24 -1.96
C VAL A 138 3.05 -6.20 -3.15
N SER A 139 3.77 -7.33 -3.04
CA SER A 139 3.82 -8.36 -4.08
C SER A 139 2.43 -8.92 -4.41
N THR A 140 1.61 -9.20 -3.39
CA THR A 140 0.23 -9.64 -3.59
C THR A 140 -0.65 -8.51 -4.15
N LEU A 141 -0.49 -7.28 -3.66
CA LEU A 141 -1.31 -6.13 -4.05
C LEU A 141 -1.23 -5.89 -5.55
N VAL A 142 -0.01 -5.87 -6.07
CA VAL A 142 0.21 -5.48 -7.47
C VAL A 142 -0.36 -6.48 -8.47
N GLU A 143 -0.61 -7.71 -8.03
CA GLU A 143 -1.28 -8.73 -8.83
C GLU A 143 -2.81 -8.63 -8.81
N THR A 144 -3.39 -7.86 -7.87
CA THR A 144 -4.85 -7.72 -7.75
C THR A 144 -5.45 -6.83 -8.83
N ASP A 145 -6.69 -7.14 -9.21
CA ASP A 145 -7.53 -6.26 -10.05
C ASP A 145 -7.75 -4.89 -9.39
N TYR A 146 -7.81 -4.86 -8.06
CA TYR A 146 -7.91 -3.64 -7.28
C TYR A 146 -6.76 -2.68 -7.59
N PHE A 147 -5.51 -3.16 -7.50
CA PHE A 147 -4.36 -2.36 -7.89
C PHE A 147 -4.36 -2.08 -9.38
N LYS A 148 -4.64 -3.04 -10.25
CA LYS A 148 -4.54 -2.84 -11.71
C LYS A 148 -5.56 -1.80 -12.23
N LYS A 149 -6.76 -1.75 -11.66
CA LYS A 149 -7.90 -0.94 -12.17
C LYS A 149 -8.08 0.41 -11.48
N ASN A 150 -7.69 0.58 -10.21
CA ASN A 150 -7.93 1.83 -9.48
C ASN A 150 -6.79 2.84 -9.64
N GLU A 151 -7.11 4.13 -9.70
CA GLU A 151 -6.11 5.20 -9.78
C GLU A 151 -5.49 5.58 -8.44
N TYR A 152 -6.20 5.31 -7.34
CA TYR A 152 -5.78 5.54 -5.97
C TYR A 152 -6.30 4.41 -5.10
N GLY A 153 -5.54 4.02 -4.07
CA GLY A 153 -6.02 3.04 -3.11
C GLY A 153 -5.05 2.75 -1.98
N ASP A 154 -5.52 1.95 -1.04
CA ASP A 154 -4.74 1.54 0.12
C ASP A 154 -3.83 0.37 -0.24
N VAL A 155 -2.70 0.27 0.46
CA VAL A 155 -1.80 -0.89 0.33
C VAL A 155 -2.10 -1.95 1.39
N PHE A 156 -2.62 -1.55 2.54
CA PHE A 156 -2.81 -2.41 3.70
C PHE A 156 -4.25 -2.41 4.22
N PRO A 157 -4.74 -3.54 4.78
CA PRO A 157 -6.13 -3.70 5.25
C PRO A 157 -6.41 -2.99 6.59
N HIS A 158 -5.63 -1.98 6.98
CA HIS A 158 -5.72 -1.35 8.30
C HIS A 158 -6.35 0.04 8.20
N LYS A 159 -7.58 0.15 8.69
CA LYS A 159 -8.39 1.36 8.62
C LYS A 159 -8.68 1.93 10.00
N ILE A 160 -8.87 3.25 10.03
CA ILE A 160 -9.37 4.01 11.16
C ILE A 160 -10.67 4.67 10.73
N ASN A 161 -11.73 4.42 11.48
CA ASN A 161 -12.97 5.17 11.35
C ASN A 161 -12.93 6.39 12.27
N ARG A 162 -13.25 7.56 11.71
CA ARG A 162 -13.34 8.84 12.42
C ARG A 162 -14.73 9.43 12.24
N PRO A 163 -15.39 9.87 13.32
CA PRO A 163 -16.69 10.52 13.21
C PRO A 163 -16.59 11.87 12.49
N ILE A 164 -17.65 12.22 11.76
CA ILE A 164 -17.83 13.53 11.14
C ILE A 164 -18.90 14.26 11.92
N TYR A 165 -18.60 15.47 12.36
CA TYR A 165 -19.55 16.35 13.01
C TYR A 165 -19.93 17.48 12.07
N ASN A 166 -21.21 17.80 12.00
CA ASN A 166 -21.64 19.05 11.40
C ASN A 166 -21.30 20.18 12.37
N CYS A 167 -20.59 21.20 11.90
CA CYS A 167 -20.33 22.36 12.72
C CYS A 167 -21.41 23.42 12.49
N THR A 168 -22.10 23.79 13.57
CA THR A 168 -23.23 24.72 13.53
C THR A 168 -22.90 26.10 14.08
N VAL A 169 -21.76 26.29 14.76
CA VAL A 169 -21.39 27.57 15.41
C VAL A 169 -19.89 27.84 15.24
N ASN A 170 -19.53 29.03 14.76
CA ASN A 170 -18.17 29.57 14.66
C ASN A 170 -17.14 28.67 13.93
N CYS A 171 -17.55 27.98 12.87
CA CYS A 171 -16.63 27.22 12.02
C CYS A 171 -16.47 27.83 10.64
N THR A 172 -15.22 27.85 10.16
CA THR A 172 -14.89 28.19 8.78
C THR A 172 -15.46 27.18 7.78
N TYR A 173 -15.57 25.91 8.19
CA TYR A 173 -16.06 24.82 7.36
C TYR A 173 -17.26 24.11 8.02
N PRO A 174 -18.25 23.63 7.24
CA PRO A 174 -19.49 23.05 7.76
C PRO A 174 -19.30 21.68 8.42
N LYS A 175 -18.13 21.06 8.26
CA LYS A 175 -17.82 19.73 8.77
C LYS A 175 -16.49 19.74 9.51
N LYS A 176 -16.46 18.95 10.58
CA LYS A 176 -15.31 18.75 11.45
C LYS A 176 -15.01 17.28 11.60
N ILE A 177 -13.72 16.94 11.51
CA ILE A 177 -13.22 15.58 11.78
C ILE A 177 -12.13 15.70 12.85
N PRO A 178 -12.41 15.32 14.11
CA PRO A 178 -11.42 15.42 15.17
C PRO A 178 -10.22 14.52 14.92
N LEU A 179 -9.03 15.10 15.03
CA LEU A 179 -7.78 14.37 15.11
C LEU A 179 -6.92 14.99 16.21
N TYR A 180 -6.67 14.21 17.27
CA TYR A 180 -6.08 14.70 18.52
C TYR A 180 -6.91 15.82 19.17
N ARG A 181 -6.38 17.06 19.20
CA ARG A 181 -7.05 18.24 19.76
C ARG A 181 -7.39 19.27 18.67
N GLU A 182 -7.43 18.83 17.41
CA GLU A 182 -7.51 19.69 16.23
C GLU A 182 -8.61 19.20 15.28
N ASP A 183 -9.12 20.10 14.44
CA ASP A 183 -10.00 19.74 13.32
C ASP A 183 -9.14 19.43 12.09
N MET A 184 -9.18 18.18 11.65
CA MET A 184 -8.47 17.72 10.46
C MET A 184 -8.94 18.47 9.20
N VAL A 185 -10.23 18.82 9.09
CA VAL A 185 -10.78 19.52 7.93
C VAL A 185 -10.23 20.93 7.85
N GLU A 186 -10.30 21.67 8.96
CA GLU A 186 -9.78 23.04 9.04
C GLU A 186 -8.28 23.10 8.81
N MET A 187 -7.52 22.22 9.48
CA MET A 187 -6.06 22.14 9.31
C MET A 187 -5.70 21.85 7.87
N PHE A 188 -6.31 20.82 7.27
CA PHE A 188 -5.97 20.42 5.91
C PHE A 188 -6.35 21.49 4.89
N ALA A 189 -7.51 22.12 5.06
CA ALA A 189 -7.93 23.24 4.23
C ALA A 189 -6.95 24.42 4.33
N HIS A 190 -6.41 24.71 5.52
CA HIS A 190 -5.39 25.76 5.68
C HIS A 190 -4.12 25.45 4.86
N VAL A 191 -3.61 24.23 4.95
CA VAL A 191 -2.36 23.87 4.25
C VAL A 191 -2.53 23.75 2.74
N ILE A 192 -3.74 23.44 2.23
CA ILE A 192 -4.01 23.44 0.78
C ILE A 192 -4.60 24.77 0.27
N ASN A 193 -4.63 25.82 1.09
CA ASN A 193 -5.28 27.07 0.71
C ASN A 193 -4.66 27.70 -0.54
N GLY A 194 -5.52 28.22 -1.43
CA GLY A 194 -5.11 28.83 -2.69
C GLY A 194 -4.57 27.83 -3.73
N THR A 195 -4.93 26.55 -3.63
CA THR A 195 -4.64 25.49 -4.60
C THR A 195 -5.95 24.89 -5.14
N LYS A 196 -5.89 24.16 -6.25
CA LYS A 196 -7.05 23.42 -6.76
C LYS A 196 -7.43 22.21 -5.91
N PHE A 197 -6.59 21.78 -4.96
CA PHE A 197 -6.94 20.72 -4.03
C PHE A 197 -8.14 21.09 -3.16
N MET A 198 -8.30 22.38 -2.84
CA MET A 198 -9.35 22.87 -1.94
C MET A 198 -10.74 22.45 -2.41
N ASP A 199 -11.08 22.70 -3.67
CA ASP A 199 -12.41 22.42 -4.22
C ASP A 199 -12.71 20.92 -4.18
N THR A 200 -11.76 20.08 -4.59
CA THR A 200 -11.92 18.62 -4.57
C THR A 200 -12.07 18.10 -3.13
N TYR A 201 -11.25 18.60 -2.21
CA TYR A 201 -11.29 18.17 -0.81
C TYR A 201 -12.62 18.55 -0.15
N LEU A 202 -13.04 19.82 -0.26
CA LEU A 202 -14.29 20.29 0.33
C LEU A 202 -15.51 19.60 -0.29
N LYS A 203 -15.51 19.40 -1.60
CA LYS A 203 -16.55 18.62 -2.28
C LYS A 203 -16.63 17.20 -1.73
N THR A 204 -15.49 16.52 -1.58
CA THR A 204 -15.45 15.15 -1.04
C THR A 204 -16.00 15.13 0.38
N ILE A 205 -15.49 15.99 1.26
CA ILE A 205 -15.93 16.10 2.66
C ILE A 205 -17.44 16.38 2.74
N SER A 206 -17.97 17.26 1.89
CA SER A 206 -19.40 17.59 1.84
C SER A 206 -20.30 16.38 1.53
N GLY A 207 -19.80 15.40 0.76
CA GLY A 207 -20.50 14.16 0.46
C GLY A 207 -20.50 13.14 1.60
N CYS A 208 -19.59 13.26 2.57
CA CYS A 208 -19.41 12.27 3.63
C CYS A 208 -20.47 12.33 4.72
N LYS A 209 -20.93 11.18 5.21
CA LYS A 209 -21.98 11.09 6.25
C LYS A 209 -21.55 10.19 7.40
N GLY A 210 -21.74 10.66 8.63
CA GLY A 210 -21.50 9.91 9.86
C GLY A 210 -20.02 9.71 10.21
N HIS A 211 -19.24 9.11 9.32
CA HIS A 211 -17.83 8.81 9.52
C HIS A 211 -17.03 8.86 8.22
N VAL A 212 -15.71 9.06 8.34
CA VAL A 212 -14.74 8.73 7.29
C VAL A 212 -13.94 7.50 7.70
N SER A 213 -13.51 6.71 6.72
CA SER A 213 -12.62 5.55 6.92
C SER A 213 -11.31 5.78 6.18
N VAL A 214 -10.24 6.03 6.94
CA VAL A 214 -8.91 6.37 6.42
C VAL A 214 -7.87 5.32 6.80
N THR A 215 -6.78 5.19 6.05
CA THR A 215 -5.68 4.28 6.35
C THR A 215 -5.03 4.65 7.68
N ARG A 216 -4.61 3.63 8.43
CA ARG A 216 -3.78 3.81 9.63
C ARG A 216 -2.31 4.07 9.29
N SER A 217 -1.83 3.49 8.20
CA SER A 217 -0.41 3.33 7.91
C SER A 217 0.14 4.38 6.95
N SER A 218 -0.67 5.36 6.56
CA SER A 218 -0.28 6.46 5.66
C SER A 218 0.34 6.02 4.32
N THR A 219 0.16 4.73 4.01
CA THR A 219 0.69 4.04 2.85
C THR A 219 -0.45 3.87 1.85
N PHE A 220 -0.20 4.26 0.60
CA PHE A 220 -1.19 4.24 -0.49
C PHE A 220 -0.50 4.08 -1.85
N PHE A 221 -1.26 3.67 -2.86
CA PHE A 221 -0.85 3.77 -4.25
C PHE A 221 -1.62 4.88 -4.97
N VAL A 222 -0.98 5.48 -5.96
CA VAL A 222 -1.56 6.53 -6.80
C VAL A 222 -0.97 6.49 -8.21
N THR A 223 -1.77 6.82 -9.21
CA THR A 223 -1.31 6.96 -10.60
C THR A 223 -0.80 8.37 -10.87
N SER A 224 0.13 8.52 -11.81
CA SER A 224 0.57 9.85 -12.26
C SER A 224 -0.60 10.68 -12.77
N ASN A 225 -1.57 10.07 -13.50
CA ASN A 225 -2.78 10.76 -13.96
C ASN A 225 -3.54 11.45 -12.82
N ARG A 226 -3.68 10.79 -11.67
CA ARG A 226 -4.36 11.36 -10.50
C ARG A 226 -3.59 12.54 -9.90
N LEU A 227 -2.26 12.46 -9.86
CA LEU A 227 -1.39 13.54 -9.38
C LEU A 227 -1.38 14.73 -10.35
N LEU A 228 -1.29 14.46 -11.65
CA LEU A 228 -1.22 15.47 -12.71
C LEU A 228 -2.54 16.22 -12.94
N LYS A 229 -3.64 15.83 -12.28
CA LYS A 229 -4.86 16.67 -12.21
C LYS A 229 -4.58 18.05 -11.60
N TYR A 230 -3.55 18.15 -10.77
CA TYR A 230 -3.18 19.37 -10.05
C TYR A 230 -1.84 19.87 -10.58
N PRO A 231 -1.70 21.16 -10.93
CA PRO A 231 -0.45 21.72 -11.45
C PRO A 231 0.66 21.62 -10.39
N LYS A 232 1.91 21.52 -10.84
CA LYS A 232 3.10 21.47 -9.96
C LYS A 232 3.09 22.57 -8.88
N LYS A 233 2.69 23.79 -9.25
CA LYS A 233 2.58 24.95 -8.36
C LYS A 233 1.64 24.75 -7.17
N ASP A 234 0.62 23.89 -7.30
CA ASP A 234 -0.26 23.57 -6.19
C ASP A 234 0.46 22.72 -5.13
N TYR A 235 1.32 21.79 -5.55
CA TYR A 235 2.16 21.00 -4.64
C TYR A 235 3.21 21.87 -3.96
N GLU A 236 3.86 22.78 -4.70
CA GLU A 236 4.82 23.74 -4.15
C GLU A 236 4.17 24.64 -3.09
N ARG A 237 3.03 25.24 -3.42
CA ARG A 237 2.25 26.06 -2.48
C ARG A 237 1.80 25.28 -1.26
N PHE A 238 1.37 24.03 -1.45
CA PHE A 238 0.96 23.17 -0.35
C PHE A 238 2.14 22.92 0.61
N LEU A 239 3.34 22.64 0.09
CA LEU A 239 4.54 22.50 0.92
C LEU A 239 4.87 23.80 1.68
N ASP A 240 4.83 24.95 1.01
CA ASP A 240 5.06 26.25 1.65
C ASP A 240 4.05 26.53 2.78
N ASN A 241 2.77 26.25 2.53
CA ASN A 241 1.72 26.43 3.52
C ASN A 241 1.88 25.50 4.73
N ILE A 242 2.39 24.27 4.54
CA ILE A 242 2.74 23.37 5.65
C ILE A 242 3.76 24.05 6.56
N HIS A 243 4.86 24.56 5.97
CA HIS A 243 5.93 25.21 6.73
C HIS A 243 5.41 26.44 7.47
N ASN A 244 4.67 27.29 6.78
CA ASN A 244 4.08 28.49 7.36
C ASN A 244 3.11 28.16 8.51
N TYR A 245 2.25 27.16 8.32
CA TYR A 245 1.28 26.76 9.34
C TYR A 245 1.94 26.19 10.59
N ILE A 246 2.97 25.34 10.46
CA ILE A 246 3.69 24.79 11.60
C ILE A 246 4.46 25.90 12.33
N MET A 247 5.12 26.79 11.58
CA MET A 247 5.92 27.89 12.15
C MET A 247 5.05 28.91 12.87
N ALA A 248 3.89 29.29 12.31
CA ALA A 248 2.93 30.18 12.96
C ALA A 248 2.42 29.64 14.31
N ARG A 249 2.53 28.32 14.52
CA ARG A 249 2.12 27.66 15.77
C ARG A 249 3.27 27.48 16.74
N GLY A 250 4.49 27.86 16.40
CA GLY A 250 5.67 27.81 17.29
C GLY A 250 6.75 26.83 16.87
N GLY A 251 6.64 26.17 15.71
CA GLY A 251 7.75 25.43 15.10
C GLY A 251 8.27 24.29 15.97
N THR A 252 7.40 23.41 16.47
CA THR A 252 7.80 22.26 17.29
C THR A 252 7.68 20.94 16.53
N LYS A 253 8.54 19.97 16.87
CA LYS A 253 8.44 18.58 16.38
C LYS A 253 7.05 17.98 16.60
N ARG A 254 6.40 18.32 17.72
CA ARG A 254 5.06 17.84 18.06
C ARG A 254 3.99 18.41 17.11
N GLN A 255 4.07 19.69 16.76
CA GLN A 255 3.15 20.29 15.78
C GLN A 255 3.37 19.71 14.41
N SER A 256 4.63 19.64 13.98
CA SER A 256 4.99 19.03 12.71
C SER A 256 4.45 17.59 12.60
N TYR A 257 4.61 16.76 13.65
CA TYR A 257 4.04 15.42 13.68
C TYR A 257 2.51 15.41 13.54
N ARG A 258 1.80 16.30 14.24
CA ARG A 258 0.32 16.39 14.15
C ARG A 258 -0.15 16.82 12.77
N VAL A 259 0.55 17.76 12.14
CA VAL A 259 0.26 18.24 10.79
C VAL A 259 0.52 17.11 9.78
N SER A 260 1.65 16.41 9.90
CA SER A 260 1.96 15.20 9.10
C SER A 260 0.81 14.20 9.20
N GLU A 261 0.43 13.87 10.43
CA GLU A 261 -0.62 12.91 10.66
C GLU A 261 -1.90 13.32 9.95
N ALA A 262 -2.36 14.54 10.16
CA ALA A 262 -3.60 15.02 9.57
C ALA A 262 -3.56 15.08 8.01
N ILE A 263 -2.40 15.40 7.42
CA ILE A 263 -2.19 15.36 5.96
C ILE A 263 -2.33 13.94 5.42
N GLU A 264 -1.65 12.98 6.03
CA GLU A 264 -1.63 11.58 5.57
C GLU A 264 -3.03 10.95 5.55
N ARG A 265 -3.91 11.32 6.49
CA ARG A 265 -5.32 10.88 6.50
C ARG A 265 -6.14 11.64 5.47
N SER A 266 -5.87 12.93 5.29
CA SER A 266 -6.65 13.81 4.40
C SER A 266 -6.40 13.55 2.92
N TRP A 267 -5.21 13.09 2.53
CA TRP A 267 -4.96 12.72 1.12
C TRP A 267 -5.79 11.56 0.62
N GLN A 268 -6.26 10.69 1.50
CA GLN A 268 -7.22 9.66 1.13
C GLN A 268 -8.52 10.26 0.63
N LEU A 269 -8.97 11.32 1.29
CA LEU A 269 -10.19 12.04 0.95
C LEU A 269 -9.95 12.87 -0.32
N LEU A 270 -8.79 13.51 -0.44
CA LEU A 270 -8.43 14.31 -1.61
C LEU A 270 -8.24 13.47 -2.89
N PHE A 271 -7.41 12.43 -2.85
CA PHE A 271 -7.06 11.64 -4.04
C PHE A 271 -8.01 10.47 -4.28
N GLY A 272 -8.57 9.90 -3.21
CA GLY A 272 -9.60 8.88 -3.32
C GLY A 272 -10.97 9.45 -3.69
N GLU A 273 -11.20 10.75 -3.48
CA GLU A 273 -12.46 11.47 -3.78
C GLU A 273 -13.69 10.77 -3.18
N LYS A 274 -13.52 10.18 -1.99
CA LYS A 274 -14.54 9.40 -1.28
C LYS A 274 -14.29 9.39 0.22
N CYS A 275 -15.30 8.96 0.96
CA CYS A 275 -15.35 9.02 2.41
C CYS A 275 -14.82 7.76 3.11
N GLY A 276 -14.67 6.67 2.38
CA GLY A 276 -14.17 5.40 2.91
C GLY A 276 -13.31 4.67 1.88
N GLY A 277 -12.55 3.67 2.34
CA GLY A 277 -11.77 2.82 1.44
C GLY A 277 -12.65 2.02 0.46
N ASP A 278 -12.05 1.56 -0.63
CA ASP A 278 -12.69 0.54 -1.47
C ASP A 278 -12.89 -0.75 -0.70
N VAL A 279 -13.70 -1.65 -1.25
CA VAL A 279 -13.73 -3.05 -0.81
C VAL A 279 -12.31 -3.61 -0.97
N PHE A 280 -11.62 -3.74 0.17
CA PHE A 280 -10.24 -4.15 0.19
C PHE A 280 -10.14 -5.62 -0.24
N PRO A 281 -9.23 -5.99 -1.16
CA PRO A 281 -9.14 -7.36 -1.67
C PRO A 281 -8.93 -8.38 -0.54
N PRO A 282 -9.75 -9.46 -0.47
CA PRO A 282 -9.56 -10.50 0.54
C PRO A 282 -8.18 -11.16 0.50
N SER A 283 -7.52 -11.17 -0.66
CA SER A 283 -6.15 -11.69 -0.85
C SER A 283 -5.10 -10.92 -0.08
N LEU A 284 -5.39 -9.67 0.32
CA LEU A 284 -4.50 -8.84 1.14
C LEU A 284 -4.78 -8.96 2.64
N GLY A 285 -5.67 -9.88 3.01
CA GLY A 285 -6.03 -10.18 4.39
C GLY A 285 -7.36 -9.58 4.81
N LYS A 286 -7.77 -9.91 6.04
CA LYS A 286 -9.02 -9.39 6.62
C LYS A 286 -8.86 -7.91 6.94
N MET A 287 -9.82 -7.11 6.50
CA MET A 287 -9.91 -5.71 6.87
C MET A 287 -10.01 -5.57 8.39
N ASN A 288 -9.12 -4.78 8.98
CA ASN A 288 -9.10 -4.45 10.38
C ASN A 288 -9.43 -2.96 10.53
N VAL A 289 -10.61 -2.68 11.07
CA VAL A 289 -11.11 -1.33 11.28
C VAL A 289 -11.06 -1.00 12.76
N VAL A 290 -10.27 0.01 13.11
CA VAL A 290 -10.24 0.57 14.46
C VAL A 290 -11.15 1.79 14.50
N TRP A 291 -12.06 1.82 15.48
CA TRP A 291 -12.85 3.01 15.76
C TRP A 291 -12.06 3.90 16.70
N CYS A 292 -11.56 5.03 16.19
CA CYS A 292 -10.80 5.98 17.00
C CYS A 292 -11.68 7.19 17.33
N CYS A 293 -11.77 7.46 18.63
CA CYS A 293 -12.39 8.64 19.22
C CYS A 293 -11.55 9.89 18.92
#